data_AF-A0A849QVQ6-F1
#
_entry.id   AF-A0A849QVQ6-F1
#
_cell.length_a   1.000
_cell.length_b   1.000
_cell.length_c   1.000
_cell.angle_alpha   90.00
_cell.angle_beta   90.00
_cell.angle_gamma   90.00
#
_symmetry.space_group_name_H-M   'P 1'
#
loop_
_entity.id
_entity.type
_entity.pdbx_description
1 polymer ?
#
loop_
_entity_poly.entity_id
_entity_poly.type
_entity_poly.pdbx_seq_one_letter_code
_entity_poly.pdbx_strand_id
1 'polypeptide(L)' 'MPDGKNHNIINITVLVIIISGLYSLSTRADIVLPMEFFNFQTISVFSISYLFGTFFLSPDLDIDSSPYGRWGIFKFLWWP' A
#
# COMPACT_ATOMS: atom_id res chain seq x y z
N MET A 1 -6.01 1.57 -20.59
CA MET A 1 -5.74 1.46 -19.14
C MET A 1 -5.03 2.73 -18.69
N PRO A 2 -5.33 3.27 -17.50
CA PRO A 2 -4.56 4.38 -16.94
C PRO A 2 -3.08 3.98 -16.85
N ASP A 3 -2.17 4.93 -17.08
CA ASP A 3 -0.73 4.73 -16.93
C ASP A 3 -0.40 4.25 -15.49
N GLY A 4 0.63 3.41 -15.33
CA GLY A 4 1.06 2.88 -14.03
C GLY A 4 1.41 4.00 -13.03
N LYS A 5 1.80 5.18 -13.53
CA LYS A 5 1.96 6.39 -12.71
C LYS A 5 0.66 6.87 -12.09
N ASN A 6 -0.43 6.89 -12.85
CA ASN A 6 -1.73 7.31 -12.35
C ASN A 6 -2.26 6.33 -11.30
N HIS A 7 -2.03 5.03 -11.49
CA HIS A 7 -2.36 4.01 -10.48
C HIS A 7 -1.60 4.24 -9.17
N ASN A 8 -0.30 4.54 -9.22
CA ASN A 8 0.49 4.84 -8.02
C ASN A 8 -0.02 6.09 -7.30
N ILE A 9 -0.35 7.16 -8.03
CA ILE A 9 -0.89 8.40 -7.45
C ILE A 9 -2.21 8.13 -6.73
N ILE A 10 -3.11 7.37 -7.37
CA ILE A 10 -4.40 6.98 -6.77
C ILE A 10 -4.15 6.18 -5.50
N ASN A 11 -3.29 5.16 -5.55
CA ASN A 11 -3.02 4.31 -4.39
C ASN A 11 -2.45 5.09 -3.21
N ILE A 12 -1.48 5.98 -3.45
CA ILE A 12 -0.92 6.85 -2.39
C ILE A 12 -1.99 7.78 -1.83
N THR A 13 -2.81 8.38 -2.70
CA THR A 13 -3.89 9.29 -2.29
C THR A 13 -4.90 8.55 -1.39
N VAL A 14 -5.29 7.33 -1.78
CA VAL A 14 -6.18 6.47 -0.99
C VAL A 14 -5.55 6.14 0.37
N LEU A 15 -4.26 5.78 0.40
CA LEU A 15 -3.57 5.49 1.65
C LEU A 15 -3.58 6.69 2.61
N VAL A 16 -3.29 7.90 2.11
CA VAL A 16 -3.31 9.13 2.90
C VAL A 16 -4.72 9.41 3.44
N ILE A 17 -5.75 9.23 2.60
CA ILE A 17 -7.15 9.40 3.03
C ILE A 17 -7.51 8.41 4.13
N ILE A 18 -7.11 7.13 4.00
CA ILE A 18 -7.38 6.10 5.01
C ILE A 18 -6.70 6.45 6.34
N ILE A 19 -5.40 6.79 6.32
CA ILE A 19 -4.65 7.12 7.53
C ILE A 19 -5.24 8.37 8.20
N SER A 20 -5.56 9.40 7.42
CA SER A 20 -6.19 10.63 7.92
C SER A 20 -7.58 10.36 8.50
N GLY A 21 -8.37 9.52 7.84
CA GLY A 21 -9.68 9.08 8.32
C GLY A 21 -9.58 8.32 9.64
N LEU A 22 -8.64 7.37 9.75
CA LEU A 22 -8.38 6.63 10.98
C LEU A 22 -7.92 7.56 12.11
N TYR A 23 -7.03 8.52 11.83
CA TYR A 23 -6.62 9.51 12.81
C TYR A 23 -7.80 10.37 13.29
N SER A 24 -8.63 10.86 12.37
CA SER A 24 -9.82 11.67 12.71
C SER A 24 -10.86 10.87 13.51
N LEU A 25 -11.05 9.59 13.18
CA LEU A 25 -11.95 8.70 13.92
C LEU A 25 -11.38 8.37 15.30
N SER A 26 -10.06 8.22 15.44
CA SER A 26 -9.42 7.94 16.72
C SER A 26 -9.63 9.05 17.76
N THR A 27 -9.85 10.30 17.32
CA THR A 27 -10.12 11.43 18.21
C THR A 27 -11.60 11.59 18.57
N ARG A 28 -12.48 10.78 17.99
CA ARG A 28 -13.93 10.83 18.22
C ARG A 28 -14.32 9.88 19.34
N ALA A 29 -14.82 10.44 20.44
CA ALA A 29 -15.20 9.67 21.63
C ALA A 29 -16.54 8.89 21.47
N ASP A 30 -17.34 9.24 20.46
CA ASP A 30 -18.66 8.67 20.16
C ASP A 30 -18.59 7.38 19.33
N ILE A 31 -17.41 7.05 18.77
CA ILE A 31 -17.25 5.92 17.86
C ILE A 31 -16.46 4.80 18.55
N VAL A 32 -17.10 3.63 18.69
CA VAL A 32 -16.48 2.42 19.25
C VAL A 32 -16.04 1.52 18.10
N LEU A 33 -14.82 1.73 17.61
CA LEU A 33 -14.11 0.75 16.77
C LEU A 33 -13.20 -0.11 17.64
N PRO A 34 -12.88 -1.35 17.23
CA PRO A 34 -11.86 -2.14 17.90
C PRO A 34 -10.55 -1.35 18.04
N MET A 35 -9.97 -1.32 19.24
CA MET A 35 -8.73 -0.58 19.50
C MET A 35 -7.56 -1.01 18.59
N GLU A 36 -7.63 -2.22 18.03
CA GLU A 36 -6.63 -2.73 17.08
C GLU A 36 -6.48 -1.87 15.83
N PHE A 37 -7.54 -1.19 15.37
CA PHE A 37 -7.49 -0.32 14.18
C PHE A 37 -6.72 0.98 14.43
N PHE A 38 -6.63 1.43 15.69
CA PHE A 38 -5.89 2.63 16.08
C PHE A 38 -4.49 2.30 16.62
N ASN A 39 -4.14 1.01 16.71
CA ASN A 39 -2.83 0.58 17.14
C ASN A 39 -1.78 1.01 16.09
N PHE A 40 -0.74 1.72 16.55
CA PHE A 40 0.35 2.19 15.72
C PHE A 40 1.02 1.07 14.91
N GLN A 41 1.19 -0.12 15.50
CA GLN A 41 1.79 -1.28 14.85
C GLN A 41 0.90 -1.74 13.69
N THR A 42 -0.42 -1.87 13.91
CA THR A 42 -1.38 -2.25 12.87
C THR A 42 -1.37 -1.26 11.70
N ILE A 43 -1.45 0.04 11.99
CA ILE A 43 -1.43 1.10 10.97
C ILE A 43 -0.11 1.08 10.20
N SER A 44 1.01 0.88 10.90
CA SER A 44 2.34 0.83 10.28
C SER A 44 2.49 -0.40 9.37
N VAL A 45 2.12 -1.58 9.85
CA VAL A 45 2.15 -2.83 9.07
C VAL A 45 1.24 -2.70 7.84
N PHE A 46 0.00 -2.23 8.02
CA PHE A 46 -0.91 -1.99 6.91
C PHE A 46 -0.31 -1.02 5.88
N SER A 47 0.21 0.11 6.31
CA SER A 47 0.76 1.14 5.41
C SER A 47 1.97 0.62 4.63
N ILE A 48 2.88 -0.08 5.31
CA ILE A 48 4.06 -0.67 4.68
C ILE A 48 3.64 -1.75 3.68
N SER A 49 2.76 -2.66 4.08
CA SER A 49 2.25 -3.72 3.19
C SER A 49 1.51 -3.15 1.98
N TYR A 50 0.73 -2.09 2.16
CA TYR A 50 0.01 -1.43 1.08
C TYR A 50 0.95 -0.73 0.09
N LEU A 51 1.97 0.00 0.59
CA LEU A 51 2.99 0.63 -0.25
C LEU A 51 3.83 -0.43 -0.98
N PHE A 52 4.19 -1.51 -0.29
CA PHE A 52 4.89 -2.64 -0.89
C PHE A 52 4.06 -3.24 -2.04
N GLY A 53 2.78 -3.52 -1.80
CA GLY A 53 1.87 -3.98 -2.84
C GLY A 53 1.78 -3.00 -4.02
N THR A 54 1.69 -1.70 -3.76
CA THR A 54 1.59 -0.68 -4.80
C THR A 54 2.84 -0.59 -5.69
N PHE A 55 4.04 -0.73 -5.12
CA PHE A 55 5.28 -0.49 -5.85
C PHE A 55 6.02 -1.76 -6.30
N PHE A 56 5.90 -2.85 -5.56
CA PHE A 56 6.66 -4.07 -5.83
C PHE A 56 5.79 -5.17 -6.43
N LEU A 57 4.47 -5.15 -6.18
CA LEU A 57 3.57 -6.15 -6.74
C LEU A 57 2.74 -5.55 -7.87
N SER A 58 2.92 -6.08 -9.08
CA SER A 58 2.16 -5.68 -10.27
C SER A 58 1.89 -6.92 -11.11
N PRO A 59 0.82 -6.95 -11.91
CA PRO A 59 0.58 -8.03 -12.86
C PRO A 59 1.76 -8.26 -13.82
N ASP A 60 2.49 -7.19 -14.15
CA ASP A 60 3.60 -7.17 -15.10
C ASP A 60 4.94 -7.67 -14.50
N LEU A 61 4.91 -8.55 -13.49
CA LEU A 61 6.12 -9.07 -12.84
C LEU A 61 6.84 -10.15 -13.66
N ASP A 62 6.15 -10.71 -14.65
CA ASP A 62 6.65 -11.69 -15.62
C ASP A 62 7.36 -11.04 -16.84
N ILE A 63 7.22 -9.73 -17.00
CA ILE A 63 7.84 -8.95 -18.09
C ILE A 63 8.81 -7.89 -17.54
N ASP A 64 9.65 -7.31 -18.41
CA ASP A 64 10.62 -6.28 -18.01
C ASP A 64 9.94 -4.93 -17.72
N SER A 65 9.33 -4.85 -16.55
CA SER A 65 8.58 -3.70 -16.05
C SER A 65 9.33 -2.97 -14.93
N SER A 66 8.93 -1.73 -14.63
CA SER A 66 9.51 -0.98 -13.50
C SER A 66 9.35 -1.73 -12.15
N PRO A 67 8.19 -2.32 -11.81
CA PRO A 67 8.05 -3.18 -10.64
C PRO A 67 9.02 -4.37 -10.64
N TYR A 68 9.14 -5.10 -11.76
CA TYR A 68 10.13 -6.18 -11.89
C TYR A 68 11.55 -5.69 -11.63
N GLY A 69 11.91 -4.53 -12.18
CA GLY A 69 13.18 -3.83 -11.93
C GLY A 69 13.51 -3.62 -10.44
N ARG A 70 12.52 -3.29 -9.61
CA ARG A 70 12.68 -2.97 -8.18
C ARG A 70 13.06 -4.18 -7.33
N TRP A 71 12.78 -5.41 -7.79
CA TRP A 71 13.16 -6.64 -7.07
C TRP A 71 14.67 -6.92 -7.10
N GLY A 72 15.42 -6.32 -8.02
CA GLY A 72 16.88 -6.46 -8.08
C GLY A 72 17.32 -7.92 -8.20
N ILE A 73 18.03 -8.42 -7.18
CA ILE A 73 18.52 -9.81 -7.13
C ILE A 73 17.36 -10.80 -6.98
N PHE A 74 16.25 -10.40 -6.34
CA PHE A 74 15.10 -11.25 -6.08
C PHE A 74 14.16 -11.42 -7.30
N LYS A 75 14.54 -10.90 -8.47
CA LYS A 75 13.80 -11.10 -9.73
C LYS A 75 13.58 -12.58 -10.08
N PHE A 76 14.47 -13.48 -9.63
CA PHE A 76 14.33 -14.92 -9.87
C PHE A 76 13.02 -15.51 -9.30
N LEU A 77 12.41 -14.87 -8.29
CA LEU A 77 11.11 -15.29 -7.74
C LEU A 77 9.96 -15.12 -8.75
N TRP A 78 10.16 -14.26 -9.75
CA TRP A 78 9.19 -13.90 -10.77
C TRP A 78 9.62 -14.37 -12.16
N TRP A 79 10.70 -15.14 -12.25
CA TRP A 79 11.11 -15.77 -13.50
C TRP A 79 10.05 -16.83 -13.87
N PRO A 80 9.51 -16.81 -15.10
CA PRO A 80 8.44 -17.72 -15.52
C PRO A 80 8.83 -19.20 -15.54
#